data_AF-A0A7K0WEA7-F1
#
_entry.id   AF-A0A7K0WEA7-F1
#
_cell.length_a   1.000
_cell.length_b   1.000
_cell.length_c   1.000
_cell.angle_alpha   90.00
_cell.angle_beta   90.00
_cell.angle_gamma   90.00
#
_symmetry.space_group_name_H-M   'P 1'
#
loop_
_entity.id
_entity.type
_entity.pdbx_description
1 polymer ?
#
loop_
_entity_poly.entity_id
_entity_poly.type
_entity_poly.pdbx_seq_one_letter_code
_entity_poly.pdbx_strand_id
1 'polypeptide(L)'
;YSSNVISSFIYYHQQMLDFHTGLNEKHTYQANPWSWLVMGRPTSFYYESPKGCGADSCSQEILALGTPLLWWLGTIAVVVVFGLWTRSIAKRRLDPALTVIVTGITAGYLPWFFFQQRTVFTFYAIVFEPFLILAIVYCTRSILTNYGRVGEIVVIGVFIALFFNFLYFLPLYMGDLITYDAWHARMWFASWI
;
A
#
# COMPACT_ATOMS: atom_id res chain seq x y z
N TYR A 1 -2.89 -32.30 20.74
CA TYR A 1 -2.43 -33.21 19.67
C TYR A 1 -1.56 -34.33 20.23
N SER A 2 -0.45 -34.04 20.92
CA SER A 2 0.41 -35.02 21.60
C SER A 2 0.94 -34.45 22.93
N SER A 3 1.34 -35.29 23.88
CA SER A 3 2.09 -34.86 25.08
C SER A 3 3.52 -34.39 24.75
N ASN A 4 4.06 -34.78 23.59
CA ASN A 4 5.33 -34.28 23.09
C ASN A 4 5.17 -32.84 22.55
N VAL A 5 5.94 -31.91 23.12
CA VAL A 5 5.88 -30.48 22.78
C VAL A 5 6.26 -30.21 21.33
N ILE A 6 7.29 -30.88 20.80
CA ILE A 6 7.75 -30.69 19.42
C ILE A 6 6.68 -31.17 18.43
N SER A 7 6.11 -32.35 18.67
CA SER A 7 5.02 -32.88 17.82
C SER A 7 3.80 -31.97 17.85
N SER A 8 3.43 -31.44 19.02
CA SER A 8 2.31 -30.50 19.13
C SER A 8 2.61 -29.16 18.46
N PHE A 9 3.85 -28.66 18.51
CA PHE A 9 4.27 -27.44 17.82
C PHE A 9 4.21 -27.59 16.29
N ILE A 10 4.72 -28.70 15.76
CA ILE A 10 4.66 -29.01 14.32
C ILE A 10 3.21 -29.11 13.86
N TYR A 11 2.38 -29.87 14.58
CA TYR A 11 0.96 -30.00 14.27
C TYR A 11 0.26 -28.65 14.26
N TYR A 12 0.53 -27.79 15.25
CA TYR A 12 -0.04 -26.45 15.30
C TYR A 12 0.32 -25.61 14.06
N HIS A 13 1.58 -25.66 13.61
CA HIS A 13 2.00 -24.96 12.38
C HIS A 13 1.38 -25.53 11.12
N GLN A 14 1.17 -26.85 11.05
CA GLN A 14 0.43 -27.47 9.96
C GLN A 14 -1.01 -26.93 9.92
N GLN A 15 -1.71 -26.91 11.06
CA GLN A 15 -3.06 -26.35 11.14
C GLN A 15 -3.11 -24.87 10.76
N MET A 16 -2.11 -24.07 11.18
CA MET A 16 -2.00 -22.68 10.75
C MET A 16 -1.83 -22.58 9.22
N LEU A 17 -0.94 -23.36 8.62
CA LEU A 17 -0.71 -23.35 7.18
C LEU A 17 -1.94 -23.80 6.41
N ASP A 18 -2.59 -24.88 6.83
CA ASP A 18 -3.81 -25.42 6.21
C ASP A 18 -4.93 -24.39 6.24
N PHE A 19 -5.16 -23.72 7.37
CA PHE A 19 -6.14 -22.64 7.47
C PHE A 19 -5.80 -21.47 6.54
N HIS A 20 -4.56 -20.97 6.57
CA HIS A 20 -4.18 -19.79 5.79
C HIS A 20 -4.14 -20.04 4.28
N THR A 21 -3.84 -21.26 3.85
CA THR A 21 -3.85 -21.65 2.43
C THR A 21 -5.24 -22.06 1.93
N GLY A 22 -6.13 -22.49 2.83
CA GLY A 22 -7.52 -22.86 2.51
C GLY A 22 -8.55 -21.75 2.64
N LEU A 23 -8.21 -20.59 3.23
CA LEU A 23 -9.16 -19.49 3.46
C LEU A 23 -9.47 -18.72 2.16
N ASN A 24 -10.60 -19.09 1.53
CA ASN A 24 -11.08 -18.52 0.26
C ASN A 24 -12.50 -17.93 0.38
N GLU A 25 -12.93 -17.57 1.59
CA GLU A 25 -14.24 -16.99 1.87
C GLU A 25 -14.39 -15.60 1.23
N LYS A 26 -15.40 -15.40 0.38
CA LYS A 26 -15.55 -14.14 -0.36
C LYS A 26 -15.85 -12.97 0.57
N HIS A 27 -15.24 -11.82 0.28
CA HIS A 27 -15.48 -10.57 1.01
C HIS A 27 -15.68 -9.39 0.06
N THR A 28 -16.58 -8.46 0.38
CA THR A 28 -16.93 -7.29 -0.45
C THR A 28 -15.76 -6.31 -0.65
N TYR A 29 -14.85 -6.24 0.32
CA TYR A 29 -13.61 -5.47 0.26
C TYR A 29 -12.36 -6.29 -0.06
N GLN A 30 -12.51 -7.55 -0.50
CA GLN A 30 -11.36 -8.32 -0.94
C GLN A 30 -10.71 -7.62 -2.14
N ALA A 31 -9.38 -7.59 -2.15
CA ALA A 31 -8.58 -6.99 -3.20
C ALA A 31 -7.70 -8.07 -3.84
N ASN A 32 -7.20 -7.79 -5.03
CA ASN A 32 -6.21 -8.64 -5.68
C ASN A 32 -4.81 -8.02 -5.59
N PRO A 33 -3.75 -8.80 -5.30
CA PRO A 33 -2.36 -8.31 -5.29
C PRO A 33 -2.01 -7.45 -6.49
N TRP A 34 -2.44 -7.80 -7.71
CA TRP A 34 -2.20 -7.02 -8.93
C TRP A 34 -2.62 -5.55 -8.82
N SER A 35 -3.59 -5.23 -7.97
CA SER A 35 -4.15 -3.89 -7.78
C SER A 35 -3.53 -3.09 -6.64
N TRP A 36 -2.67 -3.68 -5.80
CA TRP A 36 -2.21 -3.04 -4.57
C TRP A 36 -1.36 -1.80 -4.82
N LEU A 37 -0.44 -1.85 -5.79
CA LEU A 37 0.40 -0.70 -6.15
C LEU A 37 -0.40 0.49 -6.71
N VAL A 38 -1.57 0.24 -7.31
CA VAL A 38 -2.43 1.32 -7.82
C VAL A 38 -3.57 1.67 -6.87
N MET A 39 -3.66 0.99 -5.72
CA MET A 39 -4.78 1.05 -4.78
C MET A 39 -6.12 0.83 -5.45
N GLY A 40 -6.26 -0.23 -6.26
CA GLY A 40 -7.48 -0.47 -7.01
C GLY A 40 -8.70 -0.76 -6.14
N ARG A 41 -8.53 -1.37 -4.97
CA ARG A 41 -9.61 -1.66 -4.00
C ARG A 41 -9.10 -1.46 -2.56
N PRO A 42 -9.15 -0.25 -2.00
CA PRO A 42 -8.79 -0.02 -0.60
C PRO A 42 -9.77 -0.77 0.31
N THR A 43 -9.32 -1.14 1.51
CA THR A 43 -10.11 -1.94 2.43
C THR A 43 -10.83 -1.03 3.42
N SER A 44 -12.16 -1.05 3.43
CA SER A 44 -12.94 -0.35 4.43
C SER A 44 -12.82 -1.06 5.78
N PHE A 45 -12.35 -0.35 6.80
CA PHE A 45 -12.25 -0.86 8.18
C PHE A 45 -13.50 -0.51 8.99
N TYR A 46 -14.19 0.56 8.63
CA TYR A 46 -15.40 1.01 9.27
C TYR A 46 -16.20 1.85 8.29
N TYR A 47 -17.51 1.62 8.20
CA TYR A 47 -18.43 2.50 7.47
C TYR A 47 -19.78 2.56 8.18
N GLU A 48 -20.26 3.77 8.44
CA GLU A 48 -21.62 4.04 8.89
C GLU A 48 -22.20 5.27 8.19
N SER A 49 -23.53 5.38 8.20
CA SER A 49 -24.28 6.54 7.70
C SER A 49 -25.12 7.20 8.81
N PRO A 50 -24.49 7.75 9.87
CA PRO A 50 -25.21 8.39 10.97
C PRO A 50 -25.79 9.74 10.55
N LYS A 51 -26.59 10.38 11.41
CA LYS A 51 -27.11 11.74 11.16
C LYS A 51 -26.21 12.79 11.80
N GLY A 52 -26.31 14.04 11.36
CA GLY A 52 -25.69 15.19 12.05
C GLY A 52 -24.54 15.87 11.31
N CYS A 53 -24.31 15.56 10.03
CA CYS A 53 -23.31 16.25 9.20
C CYS A 53 -23.81 17.56 8.54
N GLY A 54 -25.04 18.01 8.87
CA GLY A 54 -25.65 19.20 8.25
C GLY A 54 -26.26 19.00 6.86
N ALA A 55 -26.45 17.74 6.43
CA ALA A 55 -27.12 17.36 5.19
C ALA A 55 -28.05 16.14 5.39
N ASP A 56 -28.85 15.82 4.37
CA ASP A 56 -29.81 14.70 4.42
C ASP A 56 -29.13 13.32 4.48
N SER A 57 -27.95 13.20 3.87
CA SER A 57 -27.16 11.97 3.82
C SER A 57 -25.72 12.22 4.29
N CYS A 58 -25.26 11.42 5.24
CA CYS A 58 -23.91 11.50 5.77
C CYS A 58 -23.20 10.15 5.63
N SER A 59 -21.87 10.22 5.64
CA SER A 59 -21.00 9.05 5.62
C SER A 59 -19.87 9.25 6.61
N GLN A 60 -19.52 8.18 7.31
CA GLN A 60 -18.39 8.10 8.22
C GLN A 60 -17.63 6.82 7.91
N GLU A 61 -16.42 6.96 7.37
CA GLU A 61 -15.63 5.81 6.93
C GLU A 61 -14.19 5.90 7.45
N ILE A 62 -13.66 4.77 7.95
CA ILE A 62 -12.22 4.58 8.12
C ILE A 62 -11.75 3.67 6.99
N LEU A 63 -11.02 4.25 6.03
CA LEU A 63 -10.58 3.55 4.84
C LEU A 63 -9.07 3.32 4.88
N ALA A 64 -8.64 2.07 4.73
CA ALA A 64 -7.23 1.71 4.58
C ALA A 64 -6.75 2.08 3.15
N LEU A 65 -6.54 3.37 2.95
CA LEU A 65 -6.10 3.99 1.71
C LEU A 65 -4.78 4.74 2.00
N GLY A 66 -3.74 4.47 1.23
CA GLY A 66 -2.55 5.32 1.25
C GLY A 66 -2.85 6.65 0.56
N THR A 67 -2.13 7.73 0.92
CA THR A 67 -2.25 9.02 0.24
C THR A 67 -2.06 8.84 -1.28
N PRO A 68 -3.11 9.02 -2.11
CA PRO A 68 -3.10 8.56 -3.50
C PRO A 68 -1.91 8.98 -4.34
N LEU A 69 -1.57 10.27 -4.31
CA LEU A 69 -0.45 10.77 -5.09
C LEU A 69 0.90 10.25 -4.55
N LEU A 70 1.06 10.12 -3.24
CA LEU A 70 2.29 9.60 -2.63
C LEU A 70 2.49 8.12 -2.98
N TRP A 71 1.41 7.34 -2.89
CA TRP A 71 1.45 5.91 -3.19
C TRP A 71 1.74 5.64 -4.67
N TRP A 72 1.13 6.39 -5.59
CA TRP A 72 1.41 6.28 -7.02
C TRP A 72 2.82 6.75 -7.37
N LEU A 73 3.34 7.80 -6.73
CA LEU A 73 4.75 8.16 -6.83
C LEU A 73 5.66 7.05 -6.31
N GLY A 74 5.27 6.37 -5.23
CA GLY A 74 5.93 5.17 -4.75
C GLY A 74 5.98 4.07 -5.82
N THR A 75 4.85 3.81 -6.48
CA THR A 75 4.78 2.83 -7.56
C THR A 75 5.70 3.19 -8.73
N ILE A 76 5.75 4.46 -9.12
CA ILE A 76 6.70 4.93 -10.13
C ILE A 76 8.15 4.75 -9.63
N ALA A 77 8.43 5.09 -8.38
CA ALA A 77 9.75 4.93 -7.77
C ALA A 77 10.20 3.47 -7.74
N VAL A 78 9.30 2.52 -7.49
CA VAL A 78 9.57 1.08 -7.57
C VAL A 78 10.05 0.72 -8.97
N VAL A 79 9.32 1.11 -10.02
CA VAL A 79 9.70 0.85 -11.42
C VAL A 79 11.08 1.42 -11.73
N VAL A 80 11.35 2.66 -11.29
CA VAL A 80 12.65 3.32 -11.47
C VAL A 80 13.77 2.54 -10.76
N VAL A 81 13.57 2.17 -9.48
CA VAL A 81 14.56 1.43 -8.68
C VAL A 81 14.85 0.05 -9.27
N PHE A 82 13.84 -0.68 -9.74
CA PHE A 82 14.04 -1.94 -10.47
C PHE A 82 14.84 -1.74 -11.76
N GLY A 83 14.54 -0.68 -12.53
CA GLY A 83 15.31 -0.33 -13.74
C GLY A 83 16.77 0.03 -13.45
N LEU A 84 17.03 0.77 -12.37
CA LEU A 84 18.39 1.11 -11.95
C LEU A 84 19.14 -0.11 -11.41
N TRP A 85 18.46 -0.98 -10.66
CA TRP A 85 19.04 -2.21 -10.12
C TRP A 85 19.42 -3.20 -11.22
N THR A 86 18.53 -3.43 -12.19
CA THR A 86 18.85 -4.29 -13.35
C THR A 86 20.03 -3.76 -14.17
N ARG A 87 20.09 -2.44 -14.37
CA ARG A 87 21.26 -1.78 -15.01
C ARG A 87 22.54 -1.95 -14.19
N SER A 88 22.45 -1.85 -12.86
CA SER A 88 23.56 -2.04 -11.91
C SER A 88 24.13 -3.47 -11.99
N ILE A 89 23.25 -4.48 -12.05
CA ILE A 89 23.63 -5.88 -12.27
C ILE A 89 24.28 -6.09 -13.63
N ALA A 90 23.67 -5.57 -14.70
CA ALA A 90 24.21 -5.71 -16.06
C ALA A 90 25.62 -5.11 -16.19
N LYS A 91 25.90 -4.03 -15.45
CA LYS A 91 27.22 -3.40 -15.36
C LYS A 91 28.16 -4.04 -14.35
N ARG A 92 27.76 -5.13 -13.69
CA ARG A 92 28.51 -5.83 -12.62
C ARG A 92 28.92 -4.90 -11.47
N ARG A 93 28.09 -3.91 -11.14
CA ARG A 93 28.30 -2.94 -10.06
C ARG A 93 27.09 -2.97 -9.14
N LEU A 94 27.04 -3.93 -8.24
CA LEU A 94 25.94 -4.05 -7.27
C LEU A 94 25.87 -2.80 -6.40
N ASP A 95 24.73 -2.11 -6.43
CA ASP A 95 24.38 -1.06 -5.49
C ASP A 95 23.62 -1.69 -4.31
N PRO A 96 24.18 -1.70 -3.10
CA PRO A 96 23.54 -2.30 -1.93
C PRO A 96 22.18 -1.66 -1.60
N ALA A 97 22.03 -0.34 -1.80
CA ALA A 97 20.79 0.36 -1.48
C ALA A 97 19.66 -0.09 -2.41
N LEU A 98 19.91 -0.12 -3.72
CA LEU A 98 18.95 -0.65 -4.70
C LEU A 98 18.63 -2.12 -4.43
N THR A 99 19.64 -2.92 -4.06
CA THR A 99 19.47 -4.34 -3.78
C THR A 99 18.56 -4.58 -2.57
N VAL A 100 18.74 -3.84 -1.48
CA VAL A 100 17.87 -3.94 -0.29
C VAL A 100 16.44 -3.59 -0.63
N ILE A 101 16.21 -2.50 -1.38
CA ILE A 101 14.87 -2.05 -1.77
C ILE A 101 14.18 -3.09 -2.65
N VAL A 102 14.82 -3.53 -3.73
CA VAL A 102 14.28 -4.52 -4.67
C VAL A 102 14.02 -5.85 -3.97
N THR A 103 14.96 -6.31 -3.13
CA THR A 103 14.80 -7.57 -2.40
C THR A 103 13.64 -7.49 -1.42
N GLY A 104 13.49 -6.38 -0.67
CA GLY A 104 12.39 -6.20 0.26
C GLY A 104 11.02 -6.15 -0.40
N ILE A 105 10.89 -5.41 -1.51
CA ILE A 105 9.65 -5.39 -2.31
C ILE A 105 9.36 -6.80 -2.85
N THR A 106 10.35 -7.45 -3.44
CA THR A 106 10.16 -8.78 -4.03
C THR A 106 9.76 -9.80 -2.95
N ALA A 107 10.46 -9.83 -1.81
CA ALA A 107 10.17 -10.74 -0.72
C ALA A 107 8.80 -10.49 -0.08
N GLY A 108 8.38 -9.22 0.06
CA GLY A 108 7.09 -8.87 0.66
C GLY A 108 5.89 -8.98 -0.30
N TYR A 109 6.11 -8.83 -1.61
CA TYR A 109 5.03 -8.72 -2.59
C TYR A 109 4.89 -9.95 -3.48
N LEU A 110 6.00 -10.53 -3.96
CA LEU A 110 5.99 -11.68 -4.89
C LEU A 110 5.22 -12.89 -4.34
N PRO A 111 5.30 -13.26 -3.05
CA PRO A 111 4.60 -14.43 -2.53
C PRO A 111 3.08 -14.40 -2.78
N TRP A 112 2.45 -13.22 -2.73
CA TRP A 112 1.00 -13.08 -2.91
C TRP A 112 0.52 -13.48 -4.31
N PHE A 113 1.40 -13.41 -5.32
CA PHE A 113 1.06 -13.83 -6.68
C PHE A 113 0.88 -15.35 -6.79
N PHE A 114 1.38 -16.14 -5.83
CA PHE A 114 1.15 -17.59 -5.76
C PHE A 114 -0.17 -17.96 -5.06
N PHE A 115 -0.86 -17.01 -4.42
CA PHE A 115 -2.08 -17.25 -3.63
C PHE A 115 -3.29 -16.48 -4.19
N GLN A 116 -3.58 -16.64 -5.48
CA GLN A 116 -4.63 -15.86 -6.17
C GLN A 116 -6.07 -16.16 -5.72
N GLN A 117 -6.33 -17.37 -5.21
CA GLN A 117 -7.66 -17.77 -4.75
C GLN A 117 -7.96 -17.32 -3.32
N ARG A 118 -6.92 -16.90 -2.58
CA ARG A 118 -7.02 -16.52 -1.19
C ARG A 118 -7.74 -15.18 -1.06
N THR A 119 -8.59 -15.08 -0.05
CA THR A 119 -9.19 -13.80 0.32
C THR A 119 -8.13 -12.92 0.95
N VAL A 120 -7.73 -11.87 0.24
CA VAL A 120 -6.71 -10.92 0.68
C VAL A 120 -7.20 -9.49 0.51
N PHE A 121 -6.50 -8.56 1.15
CA PHE A 121 -6.91 -7.17 1.30
C PHE A 121 -5.74 -6.25 0.99
N THR A 122 -6.02 -5.03 0.55
CA THR A 122 -4.96 -4.09 0.15
C THR A 122 -4.06 -3.68 1.32
N PHE A 123 -4.56 -3.69 2.55
CA PHE A 123 -3.73 -3.38 3.73
C PHE A 123 -2.57 -4.37 3.94
N TYR A 124 -2.58 -5.55 3.32
CA TYR A 124 -1.43 -6.47 3.35
C TYR A 124 -0.19 -5.90 2.64
N ALA A 125 -0.36 -4.86 1.82
CA ALA A 125 0.75 -4.12 1.23
C ALA A 125 1.69 -3.49 2.27
N ILE A 126 1.24 -3.33 3.53
CA ILE A 126 2.06 -2.85 4.65
C ILE A 126 3.38 -3.62 4.81
N VAL A 127 3.41 -4.90 4.42
CA VAL A 127 4.61 -5.75 4.52
C VAL A 127 5.77 -5.23 3.66
N PHE A 128 5.49 -4.64 2.49
CA PHE A 128 6.51 -4.06 1.62
C PHE A 128 6.53 -2.53 1.61
N GLU A 129 5.60 -1.87 2.32
CA GLU A 129 5.53 -0.42 2.43
C GLU A 129 6.85 0.24 2.89
N PRO A 130 7.62 -0.29 3.86
CA PRO A 130 8.90 0.30 4.22
C PRO A 130 9.87 0.42 3.03
N PHE A 131 9.84 -0.55 2.11
CA PHE A 131 10.69 -0.54 0.92
C PHE A 131 10.13 0.37 -0.18
N LEU A 132 8.81 0.55 -0.25
CA LEU A 132 8.18 1.57 -1.08
C LEU A 132 8.64 2.98 -0.66
N ILE A 133 8.67 3.25 0.65
CA ILE A 133 9.20 4.50 1.22
C ILE A 133 10.68 4.67 0.87
N LEU A 134 11.50 3.62 1.04
CA LEU A 134 12.92 3.68 0.66
C LEU A 134 13.12 3.92 -0.84
N ALA A 135 12.26 3.39 -1.71
CA ALA A 135 12.31 3.65 -3.15
C ALA A 135 12.07 5.15 -3.46
N ILE A 136 11.08 5.76 -2.80
CA ILE A 136 10.80 7.20 -2.90
C ILE A 136 12.01 7.99 -2.41
N VAL A 137 12.54 7.66 -1.22
CA VAL A 137 13.71 8.35 -0.64
C VAL A 137 14.93 8.24 -1.56
N TYR A 138 15.18 7.07 -2.16
CA TYR A 138 16.27 6.88 -3.11
C TYR A 138 16.11 7.79 -4.33
N CYS A 139 14.91 7.82 -4.92
CA CYS A 139 14.61 8.67 -6.08
C CYS A 139 14.76 10.16 -5.74
N THR A 140 14.22 10.59 -4.60
CA THR A 140 14.35 11.97 -4.11
C THR A 140 15.81 12.34 -3.88
N ARG A 141 16.60 11.49 -3.21
CA ARG A 141 18.04 11.72 -3.02
C ARG A 141 18.76 11.84 -4.36
N SER A 142 18.45 10.98 -5.32
CA SER A 142 19.02 11.02 -6.66
C SER A 142 18.67 12.34 -7.36
N ILE A 143 17.44 12.83 -7.24
CA ILE A 143 17.03 14.11 -7.81
C ILE A 143 17.82 15.28 -7.18
N LEU A 144 17.87 15.33 -5.85
CA LEU A 144 18.58 16.39 -5.12
C LEU A 144 20.08 16.40 -5.45
N THR A 145 20.69 15.24 -5.65
CA THR A 145 22.13 15.12 -5.93
C THR A 145 22.48 15.52 -7.37
N ASN A 146 21.62 15.17 -8.35
CA ASN A 146 21.97 15.30 -9.76
C ASN A 146 21.43 16.58 -10.44
N TYR A 147 20.44 17.25 -9.85
CA TYR A 147 19.74 18.38 -10.49
C TYR A 147 19.84 19.71 -9.72
N GLY A 148 20.60 19.75 -8.62
CA GLY A 148 20.86 20.96 -7.83
C GLY A 148 19.58 21.73 -7.45
N ARG A 149 19.59 23.06 -7.61
CA ARG A 149 18.47 23.95 -7.25
C ARG A 149 17.15 23.60 -7.94
N VAL A 150 17.19 23.14 -9.19
CA VAL A 150 15.97 22.71 -9.90
C VAL A 150 15.37 21.47 -9.22
N GLY A 151 16.23 20.52 -8.85
CA GLY A 151 15.82 19.33 -8.09
C GLY A 151 15.18 19.68 -6.75
N GLU A 152 15.76 20.62 -6.00
CA GLU A 152 15.20 21.11 -4.73
C GLU A 152 13.80 21.71 -4.91
N ILE A 153 13.63 22.62 -5.88
CA ILE A 153 12.34 23.26 -6.18
C ILE A 153 11.28 22.20 -6.53
N VAL A 154 11.63 21.22 -7.36
CA VAL A 154 10.74 20.13 -7.74
C VAL A 154 10.34 19.30 -6.52
N VAL A 155 11.30 18.90 -5.69
CA VAL A 155 11.03 18.08 -4.48
C VAL A 155 10.12 18.83 -3.51
N ILE A 156 10.36 20.13 -3.28
CA ILE A 156 9.51 20.97 -2.43
C ILE A 156 8.10 21.07 -3.01
N GLY A 157 7.97 21.36 -4.31
CA GLY A 157 6.67 21.47 -4.97
C GLY A 157 5.86 20.17 -4.90
N VAL A 158 6.52 19.03 -5.13
CA VAL A 158 5.90 17.71 -4.98
C VAL A 158 5.46 17.49 -3.53
N PHE A 159 6.33 17.76 -2.55
CA PHE A 159 5.99 17.59 -1.13
C PHE A 159 4.77 18.41 -0.71
N ILE A 160 4.67 19.66 -1.17
CA ILE A 160 3.51 20.53 -0.92
C ILE A 160 2.24 19.91 -1.53
N ALA A 161 2.29 19.43 -2.78
CA ALA A 161 1.15 18.79 -3.42
C ALA A 161 0.71 17.51 -2.66
N LEU A 162 1.67 16.72 -2.19
CA LEU A 162 1.41 15.54 -1.37
C LEU A 162 0.77 15.88 -0.02
N PHE A 163 1.22 16.95 0.63
CA PHE A 163 0.64 17.44 1.88
C PHE A 163 -0.83 17.82 1.70
N PHE A 164 -1.18 18.56 0.64
CA PHE A 164 -2.57 18.91 0.37
C PHE A 164 -3.40 17.69 -0.06
N ASN A 165 -2.82 16.72 -0.78
CA ASN A 165 -3.49 15.46 -1.07
C ASN A 165 -3.80 14.68 0.22
N PHE A 166 -2.87 14.61 1.16
CA PHE A 166 -3.11 14.02 2.47
C PHE A 166 -4.24 14.73 3.22
N LEU A 167 -4.22 16.07 3.29
CA LEU A 167 -5.28 16.85 3.93
C LEU A 167 -6.66 16.63 3.28
N TYR A 168 -6.70 16.49 1.96
CA TYR A 168 -7.94 16.21 1.25
C TYR A 168 -8.55 14.87 1.70
N PHE A 169 -7.73 13.83 1.88
CA PHE A 169 -8.16 12.50 2.32
C PHE A 169 -8.26 12.31 3.83
N LEU A 170 -7.78 13.28 4.63
CA LEU A 170 -7.73 13.20 6.10
C LEU A 170 -9.05 12.73 6.77
N PRO A 171 -10.25 13.18 6.33
CA PRO A 171 -11.51 12.68 6.91
C PRO A 171 -11.68 11.17 6.85
N LEU A 172 -11.17 10.50 5.81
CA LEU A 172 -11.26 9.04 5.66
C LEU A 172 -10.23 8.28 6.51
N TYR A 173 -9.14 8.95 6.92
CA TYR A 173 -8.13 8.36 7.80
C TYR A 173 -8.56 8.44 9.26
N MET A 174 -9.26 9.51 9.63
CA MET A 174 -9.71 9.78 10.99
C MET A 174 -11.11 9.22 11.28
N GLY A 175 -11.88 8.88 10.23
CA GLY A 175 -13.27 8.47 10.39
C GLY A 175 -14.17 9.64 10.76
N ASP A 176 -13.95 10.81 10.16
CA ASP A 176 -14.76 12.00 10.41
C ASP A 176 -16.16 11.86 9.79
N LEU A 177 -17.17 12.41 10.47
CA LEU A 177 -18.53 12.47 9.95
C LEU A 177 -18.65 13.61 8.91
N ILE A 178 -18.83 13.25 7.65
CA ILE A 178 -18.96 14.19 6.53
C ILE A 178 -20.24 13.94 5.72
N THR A 179 -20.61 14.88 4.84
CA THR A 179 -21.72 14.67 3.92
C THR A 179 -21.40 13.55 2.92
N TYR A 180 -22.42 12.85 2.42
CA TYR A 180 -22.24 11.81 1.41
C TYR A 180 -21.52 12.34 0.16
N ASP A 181 -21.87 13.54 -0.30
CA ASP A 181 -21.22 14.14 -1.48
C ASP A 181 -19.73 14.41 -1.25
N ALA A 182 -19.36 14.86 -0.04
CA ALA A 182 -17.97 15.07 0.32
C ALA A 182 -17.19 13.76 0.40
N TRP A 183 -17.82 12.70 0.92
CA TRP A 183 -17.24 11.35 0.93
C TRP A 183 -17.08 10.82 -0.49
N HIS A 184 -18.13 10.87 -1.32
CA HIS A 184 -18.14 10.37 -2.68
C HIS A 184 -17.13 11.12 -3.58
N ALA A 185 -16.93 12.43 -3.37
CA ALA A 185 -15.89 13.18 -4.08
C ALA A 185 -14.47 12.63 -3.88
N ARG A 186 -14.21 11.96 -2.75
CA ARG A 186 -12.93 11.30 -2.44
C ARG A 186 -12.83 9.90 -3.02
N MET A 187 -13.92 9.31 -3.46
CA MET A 187 -13.94 8.01 -4.15
C MET A 187 -13.53 8.18 -5.61
N TRP A 188 -12.24 8.36 -5.84
CA TRP A 188 -11.69 8.63 -7.17
C TRP A 188 -11.90 7.48 -8.17
N PHE A 189 -12.00 6.25 -7.67
CA PHE A 189 -12.39 5.09 -8.47
C PHE A 189 -13.72 4.55 -7.97
N ALA A 190 -14.56 4.06 -8.89
CA ALA A 190 -15.80 3.36 -8.52
C ALA A 190 -15.53 2.14 -7.64
N SER A 191 -14.37 1.49 -7.82
CA SER A 191 -13.90 0.39 -7.00
C SER A 191 -13.44 0.81 -5.60
N TRP A 192 -13.54 2.08 -5.19
CA TRP A 192 -13.31 2.49 -3.81
C TRP A 192 -14.57 2.46 -2.96
N ILE A 193 -15.75 2.28 -3.58
CA ILE A 193 -17.07 2.20 -2.94
C ILE A 193 -17.43 0.76 -2.58
#